data_AF-A0AA36I4L1-F1
#
_entry.id   AF-A0AA36I4L1-F1
#
_cell.length_a   1.000
_cell.length_b   1.000
_cell.length_c   1.000
_cell.angle_alpha   90.00
_cell.angle_beta   90.00
_cell.angle_gamma   90.00
#
_symmetry.space_group_name_H-M   'P 1'
#
loop_
_entity.id
_entity.type
_entity.pdbx_description
1 polymer ?
#
loop_
_entity_poly.entity_id
_entity_poly.type
_entity_poly.pdbx_seq_one_letter_code
_entity_poly.pdbx_strand_id
1 'polypeptide(L)'
;MAGWVNAPRRGGDSGGQAVEGQRTDLYFASLPNNWTESEIKDFHQDFGVHESEITGCKLLPPRHSGITSRAAIVKYASHAAAERAMNQCRGGLINMEVRYAEERAGKGAGQAVKGKSKGGSFPYKEAVPVEVGLRVRNRHNSQTGEVVATNGRTPGTFRVLMDNGQEWEWETKRFVTADGWAPLHDRQQVPATINMRIKCWMDNRTGRIAYIHNIWPQRIWVEFDDGEEGEKDVTWFVSEDTEDPVGPGMTRREWSRSQPNSMLNYQREAAQVPKYQGGYSWQWGDRRQGSGEETSRRRDSWETGNWRSSQESWNDGKGYGQGAARRRTAREDGESAEKLEEEAIKEAFAQLADERNNGRVWIIDWPSRFQPQFGELRDFLSRHPDKFTVIPQVGRRYTVALAGQEPPADAPRQAWKAKKPSMKWQRAQQKDGDTAGGGHTSEQSRTRSARRGDDDPDATAFDADEDEAIEM
;
A
#
# COMPACT_ATOMS: atom_id res chain seq x y z
N MET A 1 68.56 -22.22 -6.13
CA MET A 1 68.73 -20.80 -6.52
C MET A 1 67.48 -20.36 -7.24
N ALA A 2 66.59 -19.66 -6.55
CA ALA A 2 65.29 -19.23 -7.06
C ALA A 2 65.45 -17.91 -7.83
N GLY A 3 65.19 -17.93 -9.14
CA GLY A 3 65.12 -16.73 -9.98
C GLY A 3 63.68 -16.27 -10.13
N TRP A 4 63.37 -15.11 -9.56
CA TRP A 4 62.10 -14.40 -9.77
C TRP A 4 62.12 -13.72 -11.14
N VAL A 5 61.19 -14.10 -12.02
CA VAL A 5 60.96 -13.42 -13.30
C VAL A 5 59.91 -12.34 -13.06
N ASN A 6 60.31 -11.08 -13.27
CA ASN A 6 59.45 -9.91 -13.18
C ASN A 6 58.36 -9.94 -14.26
N ALA A 7 57.10 -9.90 -13.85
CA ALA A 7 55.97 -9.64 -14.73
C ALA A 7 55.95 -8.15 -15.16
N PRO A 8 55.58 -7.83 -16.41
CA PRO A 8 55.51 -6.45 -16.89
C PRO A 8 54.35 -5.70 -16.19
N ARG A 9 54.69 -4.56 -15.58
CA ARG A 9 53.71 -3.59 -15.07
C ARG A 9 52.98 -2.96 -16.26
N ARG A 10 51.69 -3.29 -16.41
CA ARG A 10 50.75 -2.56 -17.29
C ARG A 10 50.59 -1.14 -16.75
N GLY A 11 51.31 -0.20 -17.37
CA GLY A 11 50.97 1.22 -17.32
C GLY A 11 49.75 1.45 -18.22
N GLY A 12 48.59 1.65 -17.61
CA GLY A 12 47.39 2.16 -18.26
C GLY A 12 47.13 3.57 -17.76
N ASP A 13 47.95 4.50 -18.26
CA ASP A 13 47.73 5.93 -18.10
C ASP A 13 46.67 6.35 -19.13
N SER A 14 45.42 6.40 -18.68
CA SER A 14 44.33 7.07 -19.38
C SER A 14 43.72 8.09 -18.43
N GLY A 15 44.50 9.12 -18.13
CA GLY A 15 44.02 10.39 -17.58
C GLY A 15 43.15 11.13 -18.58
N GLY A 16 41.99 10.55 -18.94
CA GLY A 16 40.90 11.31 -19.54
C GLY A 16 40.34 12.23 -18.45
N GLN A 17 40.36 13.54 -18.69
CA GLN A 17 39.73 14.53 -17.84
C GLN A 17 38.30 14.10 -17.52
N ALA A 18 38.06 13.67 -16.28
CA ALA A 18 36.74 13.34 -15.79
C ALA A 18 35.89 14.60 -15.84
N VAL A 19 35.01 14.67 -16.85
CA VAL A 19 33.93 15.66 -16.91
C VAL A 19 33.16 15.52 -15.60
N GLU A 20 33.07 16.63 -14.90
CA GLU A 20 32.55 16.74 -13.54
C GLU A 20 31.21 15.96 -13.38
N GLY A 21 31.22 14.92 -12.54
CA GLY A 21 30.06 14.47 -11.77
C GLY A 21 29.15 13.38 -12.36
N GLN A 22 29.52 12.68 -13.44
CA GLN A 22 28.70 11.57 -13.92
C GLN A 22 28.84 10.33 -13.03
N ARG A 23 27.83 10.08 -12.19
CA ARG A 23 27.81 8.95 -11.26
C ARG A 23 27.61 7.64 -12.00
N THR A 24 28.53 6.70 -11.82
CA THR A 24 28.49 5.35 -12.42
C THR A 24 28.15 4.25 -11.43
N ASP A 25 27.98 4.57 -10.15
CA ASP A 25 27.86 3.56 -9.10
C ASP A 25 26.42 3.52 -8.56
N LEU A 26 25.77 2.36 -8.64
CA LEU A 26 24.43 2.12 -8.14
C LEU A 26 24.43 1.22 -6.92
N TYR A 27 23.62 1.58 -5.94
CA TYR A 27 23.28 0.79 -4.77
C TYR A 27 21.95 0.07 -5.02
N PHE A 28 21.98 -1.25 -4.91
CA PHE A 28 20.83 -2.14 -4.99
C PHE A 28 20.50 -2.68 -3.60
N ALA A 29 19.28 -2.44 -3.12
CA ALA A 29 18.77 -3.01 -1.88
C ALA A 29 17.83 -4.19 -2.18
N SER A 30 17.65 -5.04 -1.16
CA SER A 30 16.68 -6.14 -1.18
C SER A 30 16.98 -7.27 -2.18
N LEU A 31 18.25 -7.52 -2.49
CA LEU A 31 18.65 -8.66 -3.32
C LEU A 31 18.50 -9.97 -2.54
N PRO A 32 18.09 -11.08 -3.16
CA PRO A 32 18.08 -12.39 -2.50
C PRO A 32 19.45 -12.75 -1.92
N ASN A 33 19.47 -13.33 -0.72
CA ASN A 33 20.72 -13.62 -0.01
C ASN A 33 21.58 -14.68 -0.72
N ASN A 34 20.93 -15.60 -1.43
CA ASN A 34 21.57 -16.68 -2.18
C ASN A 34 22.17 -16.22 -3.52
N TRP A 35 21.93 -14.97 -3.95
CA TRP A 35 22.48 -14.53 -5.22
C TRP A 35 24.00 -14.63 -5.24
N THR A 36 24.63 -14.64 -6.39
CA THR A 36 26.09 -14.48 -6.53
C THR A 36 26.40 -13.20 -7.30
N GLU A 37 27.68 -12.84 -7.44
CA GLU A 37 28.06 -11.76 -8.36
C GLU A 37 27.66 -12.11 -9.80
N SER A 38 27.77 -13.39 -10.19
CA SER A 38 27.32 -13.89 -11.49
C SER A 38 25.82 -13.66 -11.69
N GLU A 39 24.98 -14.07 -10.73
CA GLU A 39 23.52 -13.90 -10.84
C GLU A 39 23.10 -12.43 -10.92
N ILE A 40 23.84 -11.51 -10.27
CA ILE A 40 23.60 -10.08 -10.45
C ILE A 40 23.94 -9.65 -11.87
N LYS A 41 25.04 -10.13 -12.46
CA LYS A 41 25.40 -9.80 -13.84
C LYS A 41 24.41 -10.38 -14.84
N ASP A 42 24.00 -11.63 -14.66
CA ASP A 42 22.99 -12.30 -15.47
C ASP A 42 21.65 -11.55 -15.40
N PHE A 43 21.25 -11.13 -14.20
CA PHE A 43 20.08 -10.27 -14.01
C PHE A 43 20.19 -8.94 -14.78
N HIS A 44 21.38 -8.33 -14.86
CA HIS A 44 21.56 -7.10 -15.65
C HIS A 44 21.54 -7.34 -17.17
N GLN A 45 21.93 -8.54 -17.61
CA GLN A 45 21.84 -8.94 -19.01
C GLN A 45 20.39 -9.02 -19.48
N ASP A 46 19.46 -9.45 -18.62
CA ASP A 46 18.02 -9.46 -18.91
C ASP A 46 17.45 -8.05 -19.19
N PHE A 47 18.10 -6.99 -18.68
CA PHE A 47 17.74 -5.59 -18.94
C PHE A 47 18.53 -4.96 -20.10
N GLY A 48 19.30 -5.75 -20.84
CA GLY A 48 20.11 -5.28 -21.97
C GLY A 48 21.38 -4.54 -21.57
N VAL A 49 21.85 -4.71 -20.32
CA VAL A 49 23.18 -4.24 -19.91
C VAL A 49 24.17 -5.38 -20.07
N HIS A 50 25.09 -5.24 -21.01
CA HIS A 50 26.12 -6.25 -21.24
C HIS A 50 27.08 -6.36 -20.04
N GLU A 51 27.58 -7.57 -19.75
CA GLU A 51 28.52 -7.81 -18.66
C GLU A 51 29.78 -6.91 -18.75
N SER A 52 30.22 -6.58 -19.97
CA SER A 52 31.37 -5.67 -20.20
C SER A 52 31.12 -4.22 -19.77
N GLU A 53 29.86 -3.81 -19.60
CA GLU A 53 29.48 -2.50 -19.07
C GLU A 53 29.51 -2.47 -17.53
N ILE A 54 29.66 -3.62 -16.86
CA ILE A 54 29.77 -3.72 -15.40
C ILE A 54 31.24 -3.84 -15.02
N THR A 55 31.80 -2.77 -14.45
CA THR A 55 33.22 -2.70 -14.06
C THR A 55 33.50 -3.36 -12.72
N GLY A 56 32.48 -3.58 -11.89
CA GLY A 56 32.61 -4.39 -10.68
C GLY A 56 31.30 -4.49 -9.89
N CYS A 57 31.14 -5.58 -9.15
CA CYS A 57 30.03 -5.76 -8.24
C CYS A 57 30.55 -6.07 -6.84
N LYS A 58 30.06 -5.35 -5.83
CA LYS A 58 30.42 -5.58 -4.42
C LYS A 58 29.18 -5.92 -3.63
N LEU A 59 29.06 -7.19 -3.25
CA LEU A 59 28.07 -7.66 -2.29
C LEU A 59 28.41 -7.12 -0.91
N LEU A 60 27.46 -6.44 -0.30
CA LEU A 60 27.58 -5.93 1.06
C LEU A 60 27.12 -7.01 2.04
N PRO A 61 27.83 -7.20 3.17
CA PRO A 61 27.38 -8.10 4.22
C PRO A 61 25.96 -7.76 4.69
N PRO A 62 25.12 -8.75 5.01
CA PRO A 62 23.80 -8.50 5.57
C PRO A 62 23.95 -7.71 6.88
N ARG A 63 23.18 -6.62 7.02
CA ARG A 63 23.30 -5.71 8.18
C ARG A 63 22.95 -6.39 9.51
N HIS A 64 22.15 -7.46 9.49
CA HIS A 64 21.72 -8.19 10.66
C HIS A 64 21.64 -9.68 10.34
N SER A 65 22.07 -10.53 11.27
CA SER A 65 21.87 -11.98 11.19
C SER A 65 20.35 -12.27 11.19
N GLY A 66 19.84 -12.82 10.09
CA GLY A 66 18.42 -13.20 9.94
C GLY A 66 17.64 -12.43 8.85
N ILE A 67 18.25 -11.43 8.20
CA ILE A 67 17.64 -10.81 7.02
C ILE A 67 17.93 -11.70 5.80
N THR A 68 16.88 -12.10 5.08
CA THR A 68 16.95 -12.93 3.86
C THR A 68 17.34 -12.14 2.61
N SER A 69 17.56 -10.84 2.77
CA SER A 69 18.00 -9.94 1.73
C SER A 69 19.36 -9.31 2.05
N ARG A 70 20.10 -9.03 0.98
CA ARG A 70 21.40 -8.37 1.01
C ARG A 70 21.39 -7.16 0.09
N ALA A 71 22.45 -6.36 0.16
CA ALA A 71 22.64 -5.22 -0.71
C ALA A 71 23.88 -5.41 -1.58
N ALA A 72 23.91 -4.76 -2.74
CA ALA A 72 25.09 -4.73 -3.61
C ALA A 72 25.37 -3.32 -4.09
N ILE A 73 26.63 -3.02 -4.35
CA ILE A 73 27.06 -1.84 -5.11
C ILE A 73 27.56 -2.33 -6.45
N VAL A 74 26.92 -1.91 -7.53
CA VAL A 74 27.31 -2.25 -8.90
C VAL A 74 27.90 -1.01 -9.56
N LYS A 75 29.11 -1.16 -10.09
CA LYS A 75 29.84 -0.12 -10.80
C LYS A 75 29.70 -0.35 -12.30
N TYR A 76 29.33 0.71 -13.02
CA TYR A 76 29.18 0.68 -14.46
C TYR A 76 30.35 1.37 -15.15
N ALA A 77 30.61 1.01 -16.41
CA ALA A 77 31.64 1.62 -17.24
C ALA A 77 31.24 3.03 -17.71
N SER A 78 29.93 3.31 -17.77
CA SER A 78 29.40 4.61 -18.20
C SER A 78 28.14 4.98 -17.42
N HIS A 79 27.87 6.28 -17.32
CA HIS A 79 26.63 6.80 -16.72
C HIS A 79 25.39 6.36 -17.49
N ALA A 80 25.47 6.29 -18.83
CA ALA A 80 24.38 5.81 -19.67
C ALA A 80 24.00 4.34 -19.33
N ALA A 81 24.98 3.49 -19.06
CA ALA A 81 24.73 2.11 -18.63
C ALA A 81 24.05 2.06 -17.25
N ALA A 82 24.54 2.87 -16.29
CA ALA A 82 23.91 2.99 -14.97
C ALA A 82 22.45 3.51 -15.06
N GLU A 83 22.20 4.52 -15.87
CA GLU A 83 20.86 5.09 -16.04
C GLU A 83 19.88 4.09 -16.67
N ARG A 84 20.32 3.32 -17.68
CA ARG A 84 19.53 2.23 -18.27
C ARG A 84 19.16 1.18 -17.22
N ALA A 85 20.14 0.73 -16.42
CA ALA A 85 19.90 -0.23 -15.35
C ALA A 85 18.90 0.31 -14.31
N MET A 86 19.03 1.57 -13.89
CA MET A 86 18.14 2.20 -12.92
C MET A 86 16.69 2.30 -13.45
N ASN A 87 16.51 2.74 -14.69
CA ASN A 87 15.19 2.92 -15.28
C ASN A 87 14.46 1.58 -15.46
N GLN A 88 15.18 0.52 -15.82
CA GLN A 88 14.61 -0.81 -15.96
C GLN A 88 14.22 -1.43 -14.61
N CYS A 89 15.06 -1.25 -13.58
CA CYS A 89 14.76 -1.78 -12.25
C CYS A 89 13.55 -1.10 -11.58
N ARG A 90 13.26 0.17 -11.90
CA ARG A 90 12.08 0.88 -11.36
C ARG A 90 10.74 0.46 -11.98
N GLY A 91 10.77 -0.24 -13.12
CA GLY A 91 9.58 -0.74 -13.81
C GLY A 91 9.41 -2.26 -13.78
N GLY A 92 10.34 -2.99 -13.15
CA GLY A 92 10.39 -4.46 -13.18
C GLY A 92 9.46 -5.15 -12.16
N LEU A 93 9.27 -6.46 -12.38
CA LEU A 93 8.47 -7.36 -11.52
C LEU A 93 9.01 -7.51 -10.09
N ILE A 94 10.27 -7.12 -9.84
CA ILE A 94 10.90 -7.23 -8.53
C ILE A 94 11.01 -5.82 -7.94
N ASN A 95 10.34 -5.58 -6.82
CA ASN A 95 10.42 -4.33 -6.04
C ASN A 95 11.81 -4.16 -5.40
N MET A 96 12.81 -3.88 -6.23
CA MET A 96 14.16 -3.57 -5.78
C MET A 96 14.35 -2.07 -5.64
N GLU A 97 14.93 -1.66 -4.52
CA GLU A 97 15.26 -0.26 -4.30
C GLU A 97 16.63 0.05 -4.91
N VAL A 98 16.67 0.89 -5.95
CA VAL A 98 17.89 1.26 -6.67
C VAL A 98 18.13 2.77 -6.57
N ARG A 99 19.35 3.14 -6.14
CA ARG A 99 19.79 4.55 -5.95
C ARG A 99 21.26 4.72 -6.32
N TYR A 100 21.73 5.95 -6.52
CA TYR A 100 23.17 6.21 -6.66
C TYR A 100 23.90 6.08 -5.31
N ALA A 101 25.08 5.46 -5.29
CA ALA A 101 25.75 5.04 -4.05
C ALA A 101 26.20 6.19 -3.11
N GLU A 102 26.44 7.40 -3.63
CA GLU A 102 26.94 8.54 -2.83
C GLU A 102 25.86 9.35 -2.09
N GLU A 103 24.57 9.06 -2.30
CA GLU A 103 23.47 9.85 -1.70
C GLU A 103 23.42 9.79 -0.15
N ARG A 104 24.25 8.94 0.48
CA ARG A 104 24.41 8.85 1.94
C ARG A 104 25.76 9.33 2.49
N ALA A 105 26.71 9.74 1.66
CA ALA A 105 28.05 10.16 2.12
C ALA A 105 28.12 11.66 2.53
N GLY A 106 26.98 12.33 2.65
CA GLY A 106 26.87 13.66 3.25
C GLY A 106 27.15 13.62 4.76
N LYS A 107 28.42 13.87 5.10
CA LYS A 107 28.99 14.19 6.42
C LYS A 107 27.97 14.64 7.49
N GLY A 108 27.71 13.74 8.44
CA GLY A 108 27.18 14.03 9.77
C GLY A 108 28.01 13.32 10.82
N ALA A 109 29.30 13.66 10.92
CA ALA A 109 30.11 13.32 12.09
C ALA A 109 29.68 14.23 13.25
N GLY A 110 28.68 13.81 14.03
CA GLY A 110 28.20 14.59 15.16
C GLY A 110 27.05 13.94 15.91
N GLN A 111 27.35 13.46 17.11
CA GLN A 111 26.42 13.01 18.16
C GLN A 111 25.56 11.77 17.90
N ALA A 112 25.98 10.70 18.55
CA ALA A 112 25.16 9.57 18.93
C ALA A 112 23.96 10.04 19.80
N VAL A 113 22.86 10.41 19.15
CA VAL A 113 21.55 10.48 19.81
C VAL A 113 21.03 9.05 19.86
N LYS A 114 21.04 8.46 21.06
CA LYS A 114 20.32 7.22 21.41
C LYS A 114 18.80 7.44 21.24
N GLY A 115 18.32 7.50 20.00
CA GLY A 115 16.90 7.42 19.67
C GLY A 115 16.52 5.96 19.46
N LYS A 116 15.98 5.31 20.50
CA LYS A 116 15.32 4.00 20.40
C LYS A 116 14.08 4.12 19.50
N SER A 117 14.20 3.97 18.19
CA SER A 117 13.09 3.52 17.36
C SER A 117 13.18 2.00 17.26
N LYS A 118 12.50 1.29 18.17
CA LYS A 118 12.22 -0.15 18.03
C LYS A 118 11.15 -0.32 16.94
N GLY A 119 11.55 -0.14 15.69
CA GLY A 119 10.80 -0.59 14.52
C GLY A 119 11.62 -1.67 13.85
N GLY A 120 11.77 -2.83 14.52
CA GLY A 120 12.43 -3.98 13.91
C GLY A 120 11.60 -4.41 12.71
N SER A 121 12.14 -4.24 11.50
CA SER A 121 11.60 -4.89 10.31
C SER A 121 11.88 -6.38 10.46
N PHE A 122 10.86 -7.11 10.92
CA PHE A 122 10.91 -8.57 11.02
C PHE A 122 10.90 -9.14 9.60
N PRO A 123 11.64 -10.24 9.32
CA PRO A 123 11.54 -10.93 8.05
C PRO A 123 10.09 -11.41 7.91
N TYR A 124 9.37 -10.85 6.93
CA TYR A 124 8.04 -11.32 6.59
C TYR A 124 8.21 -12.75 6.07
N LYS A 125 7.80 -13.74 6.88
CA LYS A 125 7.51 -15.07 6.37
C LYS A 125 6.44 -14.92 5.29
N GLU A 126 6.50 -15.80 4.30
CA GLU A 126 5.53 -15.86 3.22
C GLU A 126 4.11 -15.84 3.80
N ALA A 127 3.27 -15.04 3.15
CA ALA A 127 1.84 -14.95 3.39
C ALA A 127 1.22 -16.33 3.63
N VAL A 128 0.51 -16.53 4.75
CA VAL A 128 -0.24 -17.76 4.95
C VAL A 128 -1.71 -17.49 4.63
N PRO A 129 -2.37 -18.25 3.73
CA PRO A 129 -3.79 -18.09 3.48
C PRO A 129 -4.60 -18.40 4.74
N VAL A 130 -5.68 -17.66 4.96
CA VAL A 130 -6.60 -17.95 6.08
C VAL A 130 -7.39 -19.21 5.77
N GLU A 131 -7.24 -20.24 6.61
CA GLU A 131 -7.95 -21.52 6.51
C GLU A 131 -8.68 -21.83 7.83
N VAL A 132 -9.80 -22.55 7.76
CA VAL A 132 -10.50 -23.04 8.97
C VAL A 132 -9.58 -24.01 9.72
N GLY A 133 -9.50 -23.86 11.05
CA GLY A 133 -8.57 -24.59 11.91
C GLY A 133 -7.21 -23.93 12.07
N LEU A 134 -6.92 -22.86 11.31
CA LEU A 134 -5.65 -22.14 11.44
C LEU A 134 -5.58 -21.45 12.81
N ARG A 135 -4.51 -21.74 13.56
CA ARG A 135 -4.22 -21.04 14.82
C ARG A 135 -3.66 -19.66 14.53
N VAL A 136 -4.37 -18.65 15.00
CA VAL A 136 -4.06 -17.24 14.76
C VAL A 136 -3.82 -16.50 16.06
N ARG A 137 -3.07 -15.40 15.97
CA ARG A 137 -2.82 -14.49 17.08
C ARG A 137 -3.05 -13.06 16.65
N ASN A 138 -3.83 -12.33 17.44
CA ASN A 138 -4.05 -10.90 17.23
C ASN A 138 -2.76 -10.11 17.53
N ARG A 139 -2.31 -9.29 16.57
CA ARG A 139 -1.07 -8.52 16.66
C ARG A 139 -1.07 -7.48 17.78
N HIS A 140 -2.25 -6.99 18.18
CA HIS A 140 -2.35 -5.86 19.12
C HIS A 140 -2.38 -6.30 20.58
N ASN A 141 -3.15 -7.34 20.91
CA ASN A 141 -3.34 -7.80 22.28
C ASN A 141 -2.72 -9.19 22.56
N SER A 142 -2.09 -9.80 21.55
CA SER A 142 -1.47 -11.14 21.62
C SER A 142 -2.43 -12.29 21.97
N GLN A 143 -3.75 -12.07 21.94
CA GLN A 143 -4.71 -13.14 22.14
C GLN A 143 -4.66 -14.13 20.98
N THR A 144 -4.71 -15.42 21.31
CA THR A 144 -4.72 -16.54 20.38
C THR A 144 -6.13 -17.11 20.22
N GLY A 145 -6.38 -17.67 19.05
CA GLY A 145 -7.63 -18.32 18.71
C GLY A 145 -7.48 -19.22 17.50
N GLU A 146 -8.57 -19.85 17.11
CA GLU A 146 -8.68 -20.71 15.95
C GLU A 146 -9.66 -20.11 14.95
N VAL A 147 -9.28 -20.07 13.68
CA VAL A 147 -10.18 -19.63 12.61
C VAL A 147 -11.31 -20.65 12.48
N VAL A 148 -12.54 -20.25 12.74
CA VAL A 148 -13.72 -21.13 12.64
C VAL A 148 -14.48 -20.95 11.34
N ALA A 149 -14.33 -19.79 10.69
CA ALA A 149 -14.85 -19.56 9.34
C ALA A 149 -13.99 -18.53 8.62
N THR A 150 -13.66 -18.79 7.35
CA THR A 150 -12.89 -17.88 6.50
C THR A 150 -13.73 -16.75 5.89
N ASN A 151 -15.06 -16.89 5.94
CA ASN A 151 -16.00 -15.99 5.28
C ASN A 151 -16.75 -15.20 6.36
N GLY A 152 -16.23 -14.04 6.74
CA GLY A 152 -16.96 -13.09 7.57
C GLY A 152 -18.10 -12.41 6.80
N ARG A 153 -18.89 -11.59 7.50
CA ARG A 153 -19.92 -10.73 6.89
C ARG A 153 -19.32 -9.63 6.01
N THR A 154 -18.02 -9.39 6.12
CA THR A 154 -17.33 -8.38 5.31
C THR A 154 -16.20 -9.05 4.53
N PRO A 155 -15.99 -8.70 3.26
CA PRO A 155 -14.83 -9.16 2.51
C PRO A 155 -13.54 -8.79 3.25
N GLY A 156 -12.64 -9.75 3.42
CA GLY A 156 -11.42 -9.55 4.20
C GLY A 156 -11.59 -9.66 5.71
N THR A 157 -12.74 -10.15 6.20
CA THR A 157 -12.92 -10.56 7.58
C THR A 157 -13.12 -12.07 7.69
N PHE A 158 -12.70 -12.64 8.82
CA PHE A 158 -12.92 -14.04 9.17
C PHE A 158 -13.36 -14.16 10.64
N ARG A 159 -13.98 -15.28 10.99
CA ARG A 159 -14.42 -15.57 12.36
C ARG A 159 -13.36 -16.36 13.10
N VAL A 160 -13.04 -15.92 14.31
CA VAL A 160 -12.05 -16.53 15.20
C VAL A 160 -12.74 -16.90 16.50
N LEU A 161 -12.65 -18.17 16.88
CA LEU A 161 -12.92 -18.62 18.23
C LEU A 161 -11.65 -18.44 19.06
N MET A 162 -11.68 -17.45 19.94
CA MET A 162 -10.57 -17.13 20.82
C MET A 162 -10.47 -18.19 21.93
N ASP A 163 -9.28 -18.39 22.49
CA ASP A 163 -9.04 -19.41 23.53
C ASP A 163 -9.85 -19.19 24.82
N ASN A 164 -10.42 -18.00 25.01
CA ASN A 164 -11.34 -17.69 26.11
C ASN A 164 -12.79 -18.11 25.82
N GLY A 165 -13.05 -18.82 24.72
CA GLY A 165 -14.37 -19.28 24.30
C GLY A 165 -15.23 -18.22 23.59
N GLN A 166 -14.71 -16.99 23.42
CA GLN A 166 -15.44 -15.95 22.70
C GLN A 166 -15.20 -16.03 21.21
N GLU A 167 -16.27 -15.86 20.43
CA GLU A 167 -16.18 -15.81 18.98
C GLU A 167 -16.30 -14.38 18.48
N TRP A 168 -15.40 -13.99 17.57
CA TRP A 168 -15.37 -12.65 17.02
C TRP A 168 -15.10 -12.66 15.52
N GLU A 169 -15.66 -11.70 14.80
CA GLU A 169 -15.36 -11.43 13.40
C GLU A 169 -14.33 -10.29 13.29
N TRP A 170 -13.24 -10.53 12.57
CA TRP A 170 -12.14 -9.56 12.47
C TRP A 170 -11.50 -9.51 11.09
N GLU A 171 -10.88 -8.37 10.77
CA GLU A 171 -10.10 -8.17 9.55
C GLU A 171 -8.80 -8.97 9.53
N THR A 172 -8.48 -9.54 8.36
CA THR A 172 -7.33 -10.44 8.16
C THR A 172 -5.99 -9.84 8.59
N LYS A 173 -5.79 -8.55 8.33
CA LYS A 173 -4.57 -7.79 8.65
C LYS A 173 -4.25 -7.68 10.15
N ARG A 174 -5.23 -7.93 11.04
CA ARG A 174 -5.03 -7.83 12.50
C ARG A 174 -4.39 -9.07 13.10
N PHE A 175 -4.35 -10.16 12.35
CA PHE A 175 -3.90 -11.45 12.82
C PHE A 175 -2.64 -11.91 12.11
N VAL A 176 -1.88 -12.76 12.79
CA VAL A 176 -0.76 -13.52 12.26
C VAL A 176 -0.93 -14.97 12.64
N THR A 177 -0.20 -15.87 11.99
CA THR A 177 -0.14 -17.25 12.48
C THR A 177 0.42 -17.31 13.90
N ALA A 178 -0.15 -18.16 14.75
CA ALA A 178 0.22 -18.27 16.16
C ALA A 178 1.67 -18.75 16.34
N ASP A 179 2.16 -19.55 15.40
CA ASP A 179 3.48 -20.20 15.39
C ASP A 179 4.61 -19.33 14.81
N GLY A 180 4.30 -18.25 14.08
CA GLY A 180 5.26 -17.76 13.10
C GLY A 180 5.26 -16.29 12.71
N TRP A 181 4.38 -15.44 13.24
CA TRP A 181 4.25 -14.02 12.84
C TRP A 181 3.99 -13.80 11.34
N ALA A 182 3.74 -14.85 10.56
CA ALA A 182 3.44 -14.71 9.15
C ALA A 182 2.14 -13.91 9.03
N PRO A 183 2.12 -12.82 8.24
CA PRO A 183 0.89 -12.12 7.97
C PRO A 183 -0.07 -13.10 7.30
N LEU A 184 -1.32 -13.06 7.74
CA LEU A 184 -2.38 -13.76 7.03
C LEU A 184 -2.69 -12.98 5.76
N HIS A 185 -2.84 -13.69 4.65
CA HIS A 185 -3.38 -13.11 3.44
C HIS A 185 -4.79 -13.60 3.23
N ASP A 186 -5.59 -12.70 2.68
CA ASP A 186 -6.94 -13.04 2.28
C ASP A 186 -6.89 -14.17 1.26
N ARG A 187 -7.87 -15.07 1.35
CA ARG A 187 -8.02 -16.18 0.41
C ARG A 187 -8.01 -15.59 -1.01
N GLN A 188 -7.22 -16.20 -1.89
CA GLN A 188 -6.99 -15.65 -3.23
C GLN A 188 -8.33 -15.50 -3.94
N GLN A 189 -8.70 -14.25 -4.23
CA GLN A 189 -9.97 -13.97 -4.87
C GLN A 189 -9.93 -14.49 -6.32
N VAL A 190 -10.98 -15.21 -6.72
CA VAL A 190 -11.13 -15.64 -8.11
C VAL A 190 -11.61 -14.44 -8.91
N PRO A 191 -10.88 -14.01 -9.96
CA PRO A 191 -11.28 -12.85 -10.75
C PRO A 191 -12.64 -13.09 -11.40
N ALA A 192 -13.57 -12.14 -11.27
CA ALA A 192 -14.87 -12.27 -11.94
C ALA A 192 -14.70 -12.40 -13.46
N THR A 193 -15.35 -13.42 -14.03
CA THR A 193 -15.45 -13.63 -15.48
C THR A 193 -16.91 -13.74 -15.90
N ILE A 194 -17.24 -13.27 -17.11
CA ILE A 194 -18.58 -13.42 -17.69
C ILE A 194 -18.94 -14.92 -17.76
N ASN A 195 -20.19 -15.25 -17.46
CA ASN A 195 -20.75 -16.60 -17.32
C ASN A 195 -20.23 -17.42 -16.14
N MET A 196 -19.41 -16.85 -15.25
CA MET A 196 -19.00 -17.55 -14.03
C MET A 196 -20.21 -17.78 -13.14
N ARG A 197 -20.35 -19.01 -12.64
CA ARG A 197 -21.34 -19.38 -11.64
C ARG A 197 -20.96 -18.82 -10.30
N ILE A 198 -21.90 -18.09 -9.71
CA ILE A 198 -21.69 -17.38 -8.46
C ILE A 198 -22.84 -17.64 -7.50
N LYS A 199 -22.51 -17.63 -6.21
CA LYS A 199 -23.47 -17.72 -5.12
C LYS A 199 -23.33 -16.47 -4.25
N CYS A 200 -24.43 -15.75 -4.08
CA CYS A 200 -24.51 -14.62 -3.16
C CYS A 200 -24.45 -15.18 -1.73
N TRP A 201 -23.43 -14.80 -0.96
CA TRP A 201 -23.26 -15.37 0.38
C TRP A 201 -24.26 -14.81 1.40
N MET A 202 -24.90 -13.67 1.11
CA MET A 202 -25.89 -13.04 2.01
C MET A 202 -27.25 -13.73 2.01
N ASP A 203 -27.76 -14.08 0.82
CA ASP A 203 -29.09 -14.66 0.64
C ASP A 203 -29.05 -16.08 0.05
N ASN A 204 -27.85 -16.64 -0.14
CA ASN A 204 -27.59 -17.95 -0.75
C ASN A 204 -28.10 -18.13 -2.18
N ARG A 205 -28.51 -17.07 -2.87
CA ARG A 205 -28.99 -17.19 -4.26
C ARG A 205 -27.84 -17.44 -5.22
N THR A 206 -28.09 -18.31 -6.20
CA THR A 206 -27.14 -18.65 -7.26
C THR A 206 -27.49 -17.93 -8.55
N GLY A 207 -26.48 -17.65 -9.36
CA GLY A 207 -26.64 -16.94 -10.61
C GLY A 207 -25.40 -17.01 -11.48
N ARG A 208 -25.39 -16.21 -12.54
CA ARG A 208 -24.26 -16.06 -13.47
C ARG A 208 -23.91 -14.60 -13.64
N ILE A 209 -22.62 -14.32 -13.77
CA ILE A 209 -22.16 -12.97 -14.14
C ILE A 209 -22.50 -12.71 -15.61
N ALA A 210 -23.49 -11.88 -15.88
CA ALA A 210 -23.89 -11.52 -17.25
C ALA A 210 -22.97 -10.42 -17.82
N TYR A 211 -22.55 -9.47 -16.98
CA TYR A 211 -21.74 -8.32 -17.39
C TYR A 211 -20.82 -7.83 -16.26
N ILE A 212 -19.66 -7.27 -16.62
CA ILE A 212 -18.70 -6.67 -15.69
C ILE A 212 -18.51 -5.20 -16.09
N HIS A 213 -18.69 -4.28 -15.14
CA HIS A 213 -18.64 -2.85 -15.45
C HIS A 213 -17.21 -2.39 -15.76
N ASN A 214 -17.01 -1.71 -16.90
CA ASN A 214 -15.68 -1.31 -17.37
C ASN A 214 -15.00 -0.24 -16.49
N ILE A 215 -15.79 0.70 -15.94
CA ILE A 215 -15.29 1.80 -15.10
C ILE A 215 -15.12 1.37 -13.63
N TRP A 216 -15.95 0.44 -13.16
CA TRP A 216 -16.02 0.02 -11.76
C TRP A 216 -15.97 -1.51 -11.71
N PRO A 217 -14.78 -2.14 -11.81
CA PRO A 217 -14.65 -3.60 -11.88
C PRO A 217 -15.20 -4.35 -10.66
N GLN A 218 -15.46 -3.63 -9.57
CA GLN A 218 -16.15 -4.15 -8.38
C GLN A 218 -17.66 -4.26 -8.55
N ARG A 219 -18.24 -3.72 -9.62
CA ARG A 219 -19.67 -3.83 -9.93
C ARG A 219 -19.90 -4.78 -11.10
N ILE A 220 -20.75 -5.76 -10.87
CA ILE A 220 -21.11 -6.80 -11.83
C ILE A 220 -22.62 -6.83 -12.00
N TRP A 221 -23.09 -7.16 -13.21
CA TRP A 221 -24.48 -7.49 -13.47
C TRP A 221 -24.65 -9.00 -13.32
N VAL A 222 -25.56 -9.40 -12.45
CA VAL A 222 -25.83 -10.80 -12.14
C VAL A 222 -27.23 -11.15 -12.61
N GLU A 223 -27.34 -12.27 -13.32
CA GLU A 223 -28.59 -12.94 -13.64
C GLU A 223 -28.74 -14.12 -12.67
N PHE A 224 -29.65 -13.99 -11.71
CA PHE A 224 -29.95 -15.02 -10.73
C PHE A 224 -30.82 -16.12 -11.35
N ASP A 225 -30.70 -17.34 -10.83
CA ASP A 225 -31.45 -18.50 -11.35
C ASP A 225 -32.98 -18.38 -11.11
N ASP A 226 -33.40 -17.47 -10.21
CA ASP A 226 -34.81 -17.13 -9.97
C ASP A 226 -35.39 -16.16 -11.03
N GLY A 227 -34.55 -15.70 -11.98
CA GLY A 227 -34.90 -14.75 -13.03
C GLY A 227 -34.76 -13.28 -12.63
N GLU A 228 -34.32 -12.97 -11.40
CA GLU A 228 -33.95 -11.60 -11.03
C GLU A 228 -32.62 -11.23 -11.70
N GLU A 229 -32.55 -10.02 -12.21
CA GLU A 229 -31.32 -9.45 -12.74
C GLU A 229 -31.00 -8.12 -12.05
N GLY A 230 -29.72 -7.84 -11.83
CA GLY A 230 -29.32 -6.52 -11.36
C GLY A 230 -27.84 -6.32 -11.17
N GLU A 231 -27.46 -5.04 -11.04
CA GLU A 231 -26.12 -4.62 -10.67
C GLU A 231 -25.89 -4.86 -9.17
N LYS A 232 -24.80 -5.57 -8.85
CA LYS A 232 -24.40 -5.93 -7.49
C LYS A 232 -22.90 -5.73 -7.31
N ASP A 233 -22.47 -5.60 -6.06
CA ASP A 233 -21.05 -5.55 -5.72
C ASP A 233 -20.45 -6.96 -5.78
N VAL A 234 -19.31 -7.12 -6.45
CA VAL A 234 -18.65 -8.41 -6.67
C VAL A 234 -18.30 -9.11 -5.36
N THR A 235 -18.07 -8.32 -4.31
CA THR A 235 -17.71 -8.83 -3.00
C THR A 235 -18.85 -9.54 -2.26
N TRP A 236 -20.07 -9.49 -2.82
CA TRP A 236 -21.24 -10.20 -2.31
C TRP A 236 -21.28 -11.67 -2.75
N PHE A 237 -20.34 -12.09 -3.59
CA PHE A 237 -20.38 -13.38 -4.26
C PHE A 237 -19.15 -14.23 -3.95
N VAL A 238 -19.39 -15.54 -3.92
CA VAL A 238 -18.36 -16.58 -4.01
C VAL A 238 -18.56 -17.36 -5.31
N SER A 239 -17.49 -17.91 -5.86
CA SER A 239 -17.57 -18.85 -6.99
C SER A 239 -18.34 -20.10 -6.54
N GLU A 240 -19.32 -20.54 -7.32
CA GLU A 240 -20.06 -21.78 -6.99
C GLU A 240 -19.17 -23.02 -7.10
N ASP A 241 -18.18 -23.00 -8.00
CA ASP A 241 -17.31 -24.15 -8.27
C ASP A 241 -16.22 -24.35 -7.21
N THR A 242 -15.70 -23.25 -6.64
CA THR A 242 -14.53 -23.25 -5.74
C THR A 242 -14.84 -22.76 -4.33
N GLU A 243 -16.01 -22.15 -4.13
CA GLU A 243 -16.40 -21.41 -2.93
C GLU A 243 -15.44 -20.27 -2.55
N ASP A 244 -14.53 -19.90 -3.45
CA ASP A 244 -13.59 -18.81 -3.25
C ASP A 244 -14.30 -17.46 -3.47
N PRO A 245 -13.95 -16.41 -2.70
CA PRO A 245 -14.51 -15.08 -2.88
C PRO A 245 -14.22 -14.54 -4.27
N VAL A 246 -15.23 -13.93 -4.89
CA VAL A 246 -15.06 -13.35 -6.22
C VAL A 246 -14.41 -11.97 -6.10
N GLY A 247 -13.31 -11.79 -6.82
CA GLY A 247 -12.58 -10.54 -6.90
C GLY A 247 -13.05 -9.66 -8.05
N PRO A 248 -12.59 -8.39 -8.10
CA PRO A 248 -12.92 -7.46 -9.17
C PRO A 248 -12.71 -8.11 -10.54
N GLY A 249 -13.68 -7.87 -11.43
CA GLY A 249 -13.68 -8.50 -12.73
C GLY A 249 -12.52 -8.04 -13.59
N MET A 250 -11.99 -8.95 -14.41
CA MET A 250 -11.04 -8.55 -15.45
C MET A 250 -11.80 -7.77 -16.51
N THR A 251 -11.28 -6.61 -16.90
CA THR A 251 -11.84 -5.88 -18.05
C THR A 251 -11.79 -6.76 -19.29
N ARG A 252 -12.67 -6.53 -20.27
CA ARG A 252 -12.67 -7.29 -21.54
C ARG A 252 -11.27 -7.38 -22.18
N ARG A 253 -10.48 -6.31 -22.05
CA ARG A 253 -9.11 -6.23 -22.57
C ARG A 253 -8.13 -7.12 -21.79
N GLU A 254 -8.24 -7.16 -20.47
CA GLU A 254 -7.43 -8.03 -19.61
C GLU A 254 -7.82 -9.50 -19.78
N TRP A 255 -9.12 -9.79 -19.84
CA TRP A 255 -9.62 -11.12 -20.12
C TRP A 255 -9.15 -11.64 -21.48
N SER A 256 -9.22 -10.82 -22.54
CA SER A 256 -8.68 -11.21 -23.86
C SER A 256 -7.17 -11.44 -23.84
N ARG A 257 -6.42 -10.86 -22.90
CA ARG A 257 -4.97 -11.08 -22.73
C ARG A 257 -4.64 -12.28 -21.86
N SER A 258 -5.52 -12.65 -20.93
CA SER A 258 -5.33 -13.80 -20.04
C SER A 258 -5.76 -15.13 -20.67
N GLN A 259 -6.56 -15.10 -21.74
CA GLN A 259 -6.89 -16.28 -22.53
C GLN A 259 -5.61 -16.90 -23.11
N PRO A 260 -5.30 -18.19 -22.80
CA PRO A 260 -4.19 -18.87 -23.44
C PRO A 260 -4.41 -18.91 -24.96
N ASN A 261 -3.33 -18.69 -25.72
CA ASN A 261 -3.33 -18.53 -27.18
C ASN A 261 -4.02 -19.69 -27.96
N SER A 262 -4.32 -20.82 -27.30
CA SER A 262 -5.02 -21.95 -27.91
C SER A 262 -6.51 -21.68 -28.17
N MET A 263 -7.19 -20.82 -27.40
CA MET A 263 -8.63 -20.58 -27.60
C MET A 263 -8.94 -19.60 -28.76
N LEU A 264 -7.98 -18.71 -29.09
CA LEU A 264 -8.06 -17.83 -30.27
C LEU A 264 -7.93 -18.61 -31.60
N ASN A 265 -7.25 -19.78 -31.60
CA ASN A 265 -7.18 -20.63 -32.78
C ASN A 265 -8.50 -21.38 -33.04
N TYR A 266 -9.23 -21.78 -32.00
CA TYR A 266 -10.53 -22.43 -32.15
C TYR A 266 -11.58 -21.50 -32.79
N GLN A 267 -11.55 -20.20 -32.45
CA GLN A 267 -12.41 -19.20 -33.11
C GLN A 267 -11.97 -18.86 -34.54
N ARG A 268 -10.68 -18.99 -34.87
CA ARG A 268 -10.17 -18.85 -36.25
C ARG A 268 -10.50 -20.06 -37.13
N GLU A 269 -10.46 -21.27 -36.60
CA GLU A 269 -10.82 -22.49 -37.32
C GLU A 269 -12.35 -22.61 -37.51
N ALA A 270 -13.16 -22.17 -36.55
CA ALA A 270 -14.61 -22.07 -36.72
C ALA A 270 -15.04 -21.08 -37.83
N ALA A 271 -14.19 -20.11 -38.18
CA ALA A 271 -14.41 -19.21 -39.32
C ALA A 271 -13.98 -19.79 -40.68
N GLN A 272 -13.37 -20.98 -40.70
CA GLN A 272 -12.95 -21.70 -41.92
C GLN A 272 -13.83 -22.90 -42.26
N VAL A 273 -15.09 -22.95 -41.78
CA VAL A 273 -16.05 -23.93 -42.29
C VAL A 273 -16.35 -23.57 -43.76
N PRO A 274 -16.09 -24.47 -44.74
CA PRO A 274 -16.36 -24.20 -46.13
C PRO A 274 -17.86 -23.97 -46.34
N LYS A 275 -18.20 -22.84 -46.97
CA LYS A 275 -19.57 -22.50 -47.38
C LYS A 275 -20.11 -23.65 -48.24
N TYR A 276 -21.04 -24.43 -47.67
CA TYR A 276 -21.77 -25.45 -48.40
C TYR A 276 -22.70 -24.73 -49.41
N GLN A 277 -22.28 -24.68 -50.68
CA GLN A 277 -23.12 -24.25 -51.80
C GLN A 277 -24.14 -25.37 -52.11
N GLY A 278 -25.17 -25.47 -51.28
CA GLY A 278 -26.32 -26.35 -51.53
C GLY A 278 -27.59 -25.52 -51.58
N GLY A 279 -28.04 -25.17 -52.79
CA GLY A 279 -29.26 -24.41 -53.00
C GLY A 279 -30.51 -25.21 -52.63
N TYR A 280 -31.27 -24.71 -51.65
CA TYR A 280 -32.69 -25.03 -51.49
C TYR A 280 -33.47 -23.73 -51.35
N SER A 281 -34.10 -23.34 -52.44
CA SER A 281 -35.11 -22.30 -52.51
C SER A 281 -36.42 -22.86 -51.95
N TRP A 282 -36.87 -22.32 -50.83
CA TRP A 282 -38.24 -22.51 -50.34
C TRP A 282 -39.01 -21.21 -50.52
N GLN A 283 -39.91 -21.22 -51.51
CA GLN A 283 -40.95 -20.22 -51.74
C GLN A 283 -41.86 -20.12 -50.51
N TRP A 284 -41.96 -18.92 -49.92
CA TRP A 284 -43.08 -18.57 -49.07
C TRP A 284 -44.10 -17.78 -49.88
N GLY A 285 -45.28 -18.37 -50.02
CA GLY A 285 -46.39 -17.83 -50.78
C GLY A 285 -47.11 -16.69 -50.06
N ASP A 286 -47.58 -15.76 -50.89
CA ASP A 286 -48.69 -14.86 -50.64
C ASP A 286 -49.90 -15.57 -50.01
N ARG A 287 -50.40 -15.04 -48.89
CA ARG A 287 -51.85 -15.06 -48.63
C ARG A 287 -52.30 -13.84 -47.81
N ARG A 288 -53.04 -13.00 -48.54
CA ARG A 288 -53.88 -11.86 -48.18
C ARG A 288 -54.90 -12.10 -47.05
N GLN A 289 -55.26 -10.95 -46.45
CA GLN A 289 -56.58 -10.49 -45.98
C GLN A 289 -57.16 -11.03 -44.67
N GLY A 290 -57.35 -10.11 -43.73
CA GLY A 290 -58.25 -10.20 -42.58
C GLY A 290 -58.40 -8.84 -41.91
N SER A 291 -59.55 -8.22 -42.12
CA SER A 291 -60.02 -6.90 -41.71
C SER A 291 -60.53 -6.83 -40.26
N GLY A 292 -60.44 -5.63 -39.66
CA GLY A 292 -61.17 -5.20 -38.45
C GLY A 292 -60.41 -4.05 -37.79
N GLU A 293 -60.83 -2.78 -37.96
CA GLU A 293 -61.72 -2.06 -37.01
C GLU A 293 -61.15 -2.10 -35.58
N GLU A 294 -60.99 -1.05 -34.80
CA GLU A 294 -61.29 0.38 -34.84
C GLU A 294 -60.79 0.87 -33.48
N THR A 295 -60.10 2.01 -33.40
CA THR A 295 -60.32 3.07 -32.39
C THR A 295 -59.16 4.06 -32.39
N SER A 296 -59.49 5.23 -32.93
CA SER A 296 -58.81 6.50 -32.81
C SER A 296 -58.57 6.91 -31.36
N ARG A 297 -57.33 7.24 -30.97
CA ARG A 297 -57.01 8.36 -30.06
C ARG A 297 -55.62 8.96 -30.34
N ARG A 298 -55.63 10.08 -31.07
CA ARG A 298 -55.10 11.40 -30.65
C ARG A 298 -53.77 11.45 -29.87
N ARG A 299 -52.70 11.92 -30.54
CA ARG A 299 -51.78 13.03 -30.16
C ARG A 299 -50.73 13.17 -31.26
N ASP A 300 -50.82 14.23 -32.06
CA ASP A 300 -50.07 15.50 -31.88
C ASP A 300 -48.56 15.23 -31.89
N SER A 301 -47.89 15.35 -33.05
CA SER A 301 -47.43 16.62 -33.64
C SER A 301 -46.16 17.13 -32.97
N TRP A 302 -45.32 17.77 -33.78
CA TRP A 302 -44.09 18.52 -33.46
C TRP A 302 -42.75 17.79 -33.66
N GLU A 303 -42.20 18.08 -34.85
CA GLU A 303 -40.84 18.59 -35.09
C GLU A 303 -39.69 17.64 -35.46
N THR A 304 -39.54 17.56 -36.79
CA THR A 304 -38.34 17.38 -37.59
C THR A 304 -37.17 18.32 -37.27
N GLY A 305 -35.95 17.78 -37.31
CA GLY A 305 -34.69 18.52 -37.52
C GLY A 305 -33.51 17.54 -37.45
N ASN A 306 -33.14 16.82 -38.52
CA ASN A 306 -32.30 17.27 -39.64
C ASN A 306 -30.98 17.94 -39.21
N TRP A 307 -29.94 17.13 -38.94
CA TRP A 307 -28.54 17.55 -39.05
C TRP A 307 -27.76 16.50 -39.83
N ARG A 308 -27.55 16.80 -41.10
CA ARG A 308 -26.75 16.05 -42.06
C ARG A 308 -25.48 16.85 -42.35
N SER A 309 -24.36 16.13 -42.38
CA SER A 309 -23.13 16.39 -43.15
C SER A 309 -22.43 17.75 -43.01
N SER A 310 -21.21 17.71 -42.47
CA SER A 310 -20.11 18.49 -43.05
C SER A 310 -18.83 17.66 -43.00
N GLN A 311 -18.42 17.21 -44.18
CA GLN A 311 -17.22 16.45 -44.47
C GLN A 311 -16.53 17.25 -45.57
N GLU A 312 -15.44 17.94 -45.23
CA GLU A 312 -14.41 18.48 -46.13
C GLU A 312 -13.41 19.28 -45.27
N SER A 313 -12.13 19.50 -45.59
CA SER A 313 -11.05 18.77 -46.28
C SER A 313 -9.84 19.73 -46.31
N TRP A 314 -8.61 19.21 -46.21
CA TRP A 314 -7.30 19.87 -46.45
C TRP A 314 -6.83 21.03 -45.55
N ASN A 315 -5.75 20.82 -44.77
CA ASN A 315 -4.45 21.37 -45.18
C ASN A 315 -3.26 20.82 -44.39
N ASP A 316 -2.32 20.29 -45.18
CA ASP A 316 -0.95 19.94 -44.84
C ASP A 316 -0.15 21.19 -44.44
N GLY A 317 0.67 21.08 -43.39
CA GLY A 317 1.48 22.19 -42.89
C GLY A 317 2.67 21.70 -42.06
N LYS A 318 3.64 21.06 -42.71
CA LYS A 318 4.98 20.80 -42.15
C LYS A 318 5.72 22.12 -41.97
N GLY A 319 5.93 22.53 -40.72
CA GLY A 319 6.77 23.67 -40.35
C GLY A 319 7.71 23.30 -39.20
N TYR A 320 9.00 23.17 -39.51
CA TYR A 320 10.08 23.14 -38.51
C TYR A 320 10.23 24.55 -37.93
N GLY A 321 9.91 24.71 -36.64
CA GLY A 321 10.10 25.96 -35.90
C GLY A 321 10.82 25.67 -34.58
N GLN A 322 12.14 25.87 -34.58
CA GLN A 322 12.94 26.00 -33.38
C GLN A 322 12.57 27.28 -32.64
N GLY A 323 12.61 27.23 -31.30
CA GLY A 323 12.88 28.42 -30.48
C GLY A 323 11.71 29.39 -30.24
N ALA A 324 10.82 29.04 -29.31
CA ALA A 324 10.11 30.06 -28.54
C ALA A 324 9.86 29.51 -27.14
N ALA A 325 10.69 29.95 -26.19
CA ALA A 325 10.52 29.76 -24.76
C ALA A 325 9.07 30.10 -24.38
N ARG A 326 8.32 29.08 -23.96
CA ARG A 326 7.01 29.23 -23.35
C ARG A 326 7.17 29.99 -22.03
N ARG A 327 7.16 31.33 -22.09
CA ARG A 327 6.64 32.18 -21.01
C ARG A 327 5.12 31.94 -20.95
N ARG A 328 4.71 30.76 -20.49
CA ARG A 328 3.33 30.52 -20.04
C ARG A 328 3.18 31.24 -18.70
N THR A 329 2.71 32.48 -18.79
CA THR A 329 1.67 33.06 -17.93
C THR A 329 1.64 32.55 -16.48
N ALA A 330 2.60 32.98 -15.66
CA ALA A 330 2.53 32.93 -14.19
C ALA A 330 1.46 33.88 -13.58
N ARG A 331 0.38 34.15 -14.32
CA ARG A 331 -0.67 35.12 -13.94
C ARG A 331 -2.03 34.47 -13.67
N GLU A 332 -2.20 33.18 -13.97
CA GLU A 332 -3.45 32.44 -13.67
C GLU A 332 -3.36 31.61 -12.38
N ASP A 333 -2.17 31.39 -11.81
CA ASP A 333 -2.01 30.61 -10.59
C ASP A 333 -2.48 31.35 -9.32
N GLY A 334 -2.54 32.68 -9.36
CA GLY A 334 -2.91 33.51 -8.20
C GLY A 334 -4.36 33.32 -7.74
N GLU A 335 -5.31 33.19 -8.69
CA GLU A 335 -6.73 32.99 -8.36
C GLU A 335 -7.00 31.57 -7.82
N SER A 336 -6.09 30.62 -8.06
CA SER A 336 -6.21 29.27 -7.51
C SER A 336 -5.83 29.22 -6.03
N ALA A 337 -4.86 30.03 -5.60
CA ALA A 337 -4.36 30.00 -4.23
C ALA A 337 -5.39 30.53 -3.22
N GLU A 338 -6.03 31.67 -3.51
CA GLU A 338 -7.07 32.23 -2.63
C GLU A 338 -8.28 31.28 -2.51
N LYS A 339 -8.70 30.66 -3.61
CA LYS A 339 -9.79 29.66 -3.58
C LYS A 339 -9.41 28.41 -2.78
N LEU A 340 -8.18 27.93 -2.92
CA LEU A 340 -7.68 26.78 -2.14
C LEU A 340 -7.55 27.11 -0.65
N GLU A 341 -7.17 28.35 -0.32
CA GLU A 341 -7.12 28.84 1.06
C GLU A 341 -8.51 28.89 1.68
N GLU A 342 -9.49 29.46 0.97
CA GLU A 342 -10.89 29.49 1.40
C GLU A 342 -11.47 28.08 1.60
N GLU A 343 -11.15 27.15 0.70
CA GLU A 343 -11.56 25.74 0.80
C GLU A 343 -10.95 25.06 2.04
N ALA A 344 -9.64 25.27 2.29
CA ALA A 344 -8.94 24.74 3.46
C ALA A 344 -9.51 25.30 4.77
N ILE A 345 -9.80 26.60 4.82
CA ILE A 345 -10.43 27.25 5.98
C ILE A 345 -11.82 26.68 6.21
N LYS A 346 -12.63 26.53 5.16
CA LYS A 346 -13.98 25.98 5.24
C LYS A 346 -14.00 24.54 5.77
N GLU A 347 -13.06 23.70 5.32
CA GLU A 347 -12.93 22.32 5.80
C GLU A 347 -12.49 22.28 7.28
N ALA A 348 -11.56 23.14 7.68
CA ALA A 348 -11.16 23.28 9.10
C ALA A 348 -12.33 23.71 10.00
N PHE A 349 -13.14 24.68 9.56
CA PHE A 349 -14.35 25.10 10.27
C PHE A 349 -15.37 23.97 10.40
N ALA A 350 -15.62 23.22 9.32
CA ALA A 350 -16.57 22.11 9.33
C ALA A 350 -16.18 21.02 10.35
N GLN A 351 -14.89 20.76 10.50
CA GLN A 351 -14.39 19.80 11.49
C GLN A 351 -14.41 20.31 12.92
N LEU A 352 -14.15 21.60 13.13
CA LEU A 352 -14.26 22.21 14.46
C LEU A 352 -15.70 22.37 14.93
N ALA A 353 -16.66 22.45 14.01
CA ALA A 353 -18.08 22.45 14.33
C ALA A 353 -18.59 21.09 14.85
N ASP A 354 -17.88 20.00 14.55
CA ASP A 354 -18.21 18.67 15.08
C ASP A 354 -17.53 18.46 16.45
N GLU A 355 -18.35 18.42 17.50
CA GLU A 355 -17.92 18.20 18.89
C GLU A 355 -17.12 16.89 19.07
N ARG A 356 -17.35 15.89 18.22
CA ARG A 356 -16.66 14.59 18.29
C ARG A 356 -15.16 14.70 18.04
N ASN A 357 -14.74 15.73 17.30
CA ASN A 357 -13.33 15.92 16.94
C ASN A 357 -12.49 16.47 18.10
N ASN A 358 -13.09 16.87 19.23
CA ASN A 358 -12.39 17.35 20.44
C ASN A 358 -11.34 18.44 20.13
N GLY A 359 -11.67 19.37 19.23
CA GLY A 359 -10.76 20.44 18.80
C GLY A 359 -9.55 19.96 18.00
N ARG A 360 -9.60 18.76 17.41
CA ARG A 360 -8.58 18.26 16.47
C ARG A 360 -9.06 18.50 15.05
N VAL A 361 -8.16 18.98 14.20
CA VAL A 361 -8.43 19.21 12.79
C VAL A 361 -7.56 18.27 11.97
N TRP A 362 -8.19 17.45 11.14
CA TRP A 362 -7.57 16.54 10.17
C TRP A 362 -8.20 16.72 8.80
N ILE A 363 -7.66 17.64 8.00
CA ILE A 363 -8.07 17.82 6.60
C ILE A 363 -7.57 16.63 5.78
N ILE A 364 -8.48 15.99 5.03
CA ILE A 364 -8.16 14.80 4.24
C ILE A 364 -7.25 15.21 3.07
N ASP A 365 -6.17 14.45 2.88
CA ASP A 365 -5.20 14.65 1.79
C ASP A 365 -4.52 16.04 1.80
N TRP A 366 -4.28 16.60 3.00
CA TRP A 366 -3.52 17.85 3.17
C TRP A 366 -2.19 17.88 2.39
N PRO A 367 -1.35 16.82 2.40
CA PRO A 367 -0.06 16.84 1.72
C PRO A 367 -0.12 17.05 0.21
N SER A 368 -1.18 16.56 -0.45
CA SER A 368 -1.33 16.67 -1.89
C SER A 368 -2.07 17.94 -2.29
N ARG A 369 -3.10 18.34 -1.52
CA ARG A 369 -4.00 19.45 -1.86
C ARG A 369 -3.46 20.82 -1.46
N PHE A 370 -2.99 20.95 -0.22
CA PHE A 370 -2.79 22.27 0.40
C PHE A 370 -1.33 22.50 0.83
N GLN A 371 -0.60 21.45 1.19
CA GLN A 371 0.78 21.56 1.67
C GLN A 371 1.76 22.24 0.70
N PRO A 372 1.70 22.03 -0.63
CA PRO A 372 2.64 22.68 -1.56
C PRO A 372 2.58 24.21 -1.52
N GLN A 373 1.41 24.78 -1.22
CA GLN A 373 1.17 26.23 -1.21
C GLN A 373 1.26 26.80 0.21
N PHE A 374 0.67 26.11 1.20
CA PHE A 374 0.49 26.67 2.54
C PHE A 374 1.45 26.12 3.60
N GLY A 375 2.16 25.02 3.32
CA GLY A 375 3.06 24.35 4.26
C GLY A 375 2.37 23.35 5.19
N GLU A 376 2.91 23.14 6.38
CA GLU A 376 2.29 22.23 7.36
C GLU A 376 0.96 22.80 7.88
N LEU A 377 -0.03 21.93 8.13
CA LEU A 377 -1.36 22.32 8.62
C LEU A 377 -1.29 23.20 9.88
N ARG A 378 -0.36 22.90 10.78
CA ARG A 378 -0.15 23.70 12.00
C ARG A 378 0.28 25.13 11.68
N ASP A 379 1.19 25.30 10.72
CA ASP A 379 1.71 26.61 10.34
C ASP A 379 0.63 27.41 9.62
N PHE A 380 -0.16 26.75 8.76
CA PHE A 380 -1.33 27.35 8.12
C PHE A 380 -2.33 27.90 9.14
N LEU A 381 -2.76 27.08 10.10
CA LEU A 381 -3.69 27.53 11.15
C LEU A 381 -3.11 28.65 12.02
N SER A 382 -1.78 28.66 12.23
CA SER A 382 -1.10 29.70 13.01
C SER A 382 -1.00 31.04 12.27
N ARG A 383 -1.14 31.05 10.93
CA ARG A 383 -1.18 32.27 10.12
C ARG A 383 -2.55 32.95 10.11
N HIS A 384 -3.60 32.27 10.58
CA HIS A 384 -4.96 32.80 10.70
C HIS A 384 -5.42 32.94 12.16
N PRO A 385 -4.75 33.79 12.97
CA PRO A 385 -5.09 33.97 14.38
C PRO A 385 -6.47 34.63 14.57
N ASP A 386 -6.99 35.26 13.53
CA ASP A 386 -8.33 35.85 13.44
C ASP A 386 -9.46 34.80 13.40
N LYS A 387 -9.15 33.59 12.93
CA LYS A 387 -10.12 32.48 12.78
C LYS A 387 -9.83 31.33 13.73
N PHE A 388 -8.56 31.05 14.01
CA PHE A 388 -8.13 29.89 14.78
C PHE A 388 -7.16 30.25 15.89
N THR A 389 -7.34 29.64 17.06
CA THR A 389 -6.39 29.67 18.18
C THR A 389 -5.78 28.28 18.34
N VAL A 390 -4.50 28.14 17.97
CA VAL A 390 -3.76 26.87 18.12
C VAL A 390 -3.21 26.76 19.54
N ILE A 391 -3.73 25.79 20.30
CA ILE A 391 -3.31 25.49 21.68
C ILE A 391 -2.31 24.32 21.63
N PRO A 392 -1.02 24.56 21.92
CA PRO A 392 -0.03 23.50 21.94
C PRO A 392 -0.31 22.51 23.08
N GLN A 393 -0.24 21.21 22.79
CA GLN A 393 -0.30 20.14 23.79
C GLN A 393 1.08 19.49 23.98
N VAL A 394 1.19 18.52 24.89
CA VAL A 394 2.45 17.80 25.16
C VAL A 394 2.95 17.10 23.90
N GLY A 395 4.20 17.40 23.52
CA GLY A 395 4.89 16.77 22.39
C GLY A 395 4.57 17.45 21.06
N ARG A 396 4.21 16.65 20.04
CA ARG A 396 3.86 17.13 18.69
C ARG A 396 2.35 17.37 18.49
N ARG A 397 1.56 17.20 19.56
CA ARG A 397 0.10 17.34 19.52
C ARG A 397 -0.30 18.80 19.72
N TYR A 398 -1.37 19.21 19.07
CA TYR A 398 -2.01 20.51 19.27
C TYR A 398 -3.52 20.34 19.13
N THR A 399 -4.27 21.24 19.77
CA THR A 399 -5.70 21.42 19.57
C THR A 399 -5.95 22.80 19.00
N VAL A 400 -7.08 22.98 18.33
CA VAL A 400 -7.45 24.21 17.65
C VAL A 400 -8.82 24.60 18.18
N ALA A 401 -8.95 25.86 18.60
CA ALA A 401 -10.22 26.47 18.97
C ALA A 401 -10.56 27.57 17.95
N LEU A 402 -11.83 27.89 17.78
CA LEU A 402 -12.23 29.06 17.01
C LEU A 402 -11.83 30.33 17.74
N ALA A 403 -11.34 31.33 17.01
CA ALA A 403 -10.95 32.62 17.59
C ALA A 403 -12.14 33.24 18.33
N GLY A 404 -11.91 33.63 19.59
CA GLY A 404 -12.95 34.18 20.46
C GLY A 404 -13.77 33.14 21.23
N GLN A 405 -13.68 31.85 20.90
CA GLN A 405 -14.26 30.80 21.74
C GLN A 405 -13.30 30.53 22.91
N GLU A 406 -13.79 30.71 24.13
CA GLU A 406 -13.00 30.42 25.33
C GLU A 406 -12.61 28.93 25.28
N PRO A 407 -11.31 28.59 25.44
CA PRO A 407 -10.87 27.20 25.37
C PRO A 407 -11.67 26.36 26.36
N PRO A 408 -12.15 25.17 25.96
CA PRO A 408 -12.98 24.33 26.82
C PRO A 408 -12.25 24.14 28.16
N ALA A 409 -12.96 24.41 29.26
CA ALA A 409 -12.39 24.47 30.61
C ALA A 409 -11.67 23.16 31.02
N ASP A 410 -12.02 22.05 30.37
CA ASP A 410 -11.45 20.72 30.57
C ASP A 410 -10.16 20.46 29.80
N ALA A 411 -9.72 21.36 28.92
CA ALA A 411 -8.37 21.28 28.37
C ALA A 411 -7.40 21.45 29.55
N PRO A 412 -6.55 20.46 29.86
CA PRO A 412 -5.68 20.52 31.03
C PRO A 412 -4.83 21.77 30.90
N ARG A 413 -5.17 22.80 31.69
CA ARG A 413 -4.38 24.04 31.83
C ARG A 413 -3.05 23.59 32.38
N GLN A 414 -2.13 23.22 31.50
CA GLN A 414 -0.74 23.01 31.86
C GLN A 414 -0.24 24.40 32.20
N ALA A 415 -0.36 24.73 33.48
CA ALA A 415 0.46 25.71 34.13
C ALA A 415 1.89 25.30 33.84
N TRP A 416 2.43 25.85 32.76
CA TRP A 416 3.84 25.93 32.47
C TRP A 416 4.44 26.73 33.62
N LYS A 417 4.59 26.07 34.77
CA LYS A 417 5.53 26.51 35.79
C LYS A 417 6.86 26.43 35.08
N ALA A 418 7.27 27.56 34.52
CA ALA A 418 8.60 27.78 33.98
C ALA A 418 9.56 27.30 35.07
N LYS A 419 10.08 26.08 34.92
CA LYS A 419 11.17 25.59 35.76
C LYS A 419 12.31 26.55 35.47
N LYS A 420 12.54 27.48 36.41
CA LYS A 420 13.72 28.33 36.40
C LYS A 420 14.92 27.45 36.05
N PRO A 421 15.73 27.80 35.04
CA PRO A 421 16.89 27.00 34.69
C PRO A 421 17.77 26.90 35.94
N SER A 422 17.89 25.68 36.46
CA SER A 422 18.81 25.37 37.54
C SER A 422 20.22 25.58 36.98
N MET A 423 20.80 26.75 37.26
CA MET A 423 22.21 27.03 37.06
C MET A 423 23.02 26.06 37.92
N LYS A 424 23.42 24.94 37.32
CA LYS A 424 24.52 24.11 37.79
C LYS A 424 25.51 23.91 36.64
N TRP A 425 26.17 24.99 36.28
CA TRP A 425 27.44 24.98 35.56
C TRP A 425 28.40 25.90 36.30
N GLN A 426 29.11 25.35 37.29
CA GLN A 426 30.35 25.90 37.84
C GLN A 426 30.94 24.91 38.86
N ARG A 427 31.79 23.99 38.37
CA ARG A 427 33.05 23.53 39.00
C ARG A 427 33.52 22.24 38.32
N ALA A 428 34.42 22.40 37.35
CA ALA A 428 35.40 21.38 37.00
C ALA A 428 36.57 22.07 36.27
N GLN A 429 37.33 22.84 37.03
CA GLN A 429 38.73 23.11 36.74
C GLN A 429 39.50 22.97 38.06
N GLN A 430 40.72 22.44 37.95
CA GLN A 430 41.69 22.07 39.00
C GLN A 430 41.40 20.74 39.70
N LYS A 431 42.21 19.71 39.36
CA LYS A 431 43.40 19.38 40.17
C LYS A 431 44.27 18.34 39.45
N ASP A 432 45.41 18.78 38.96
CA ASP A 432 46.58 17.92 38.75
C ASP A 432 47.12 17.46 40.10
N GLY A 433 47.72 16.27 40.15
CA GLY A 433 48.53 15.84 41.30
C GLY A 433 48.60 14.34 41.48
N ASP A 434 49.69 13.77 40.94
CA ASP A 434 50.29 12.48 41.28
C ASP A 434 50.12 12.06 42.75
N THR A 435 49.81 10.79 43.00
CA THR A 435 50.54 9.97 43.99
C THR A 435 50.35 8.48 43.70
N ALA A 436 51.46 7.78 43.62
CA ALA A 436 51.59 6.32 43.54
C ALA A 436 51.17 5.61 44.84
N GLY A 437 50.88 4.31 44.75
CA GLY A 437 51.23 3.34 45.80
C GLY A 437 50.11 2.47 46.39
N GLY A 438 50.40 1.16 46.44
CA GLY A 438 49.83 0.16 47.36
C GLY A 438 48.44 -0.38 47.00
N GLY A 439 48.16 -1.68 46.90
CA GLY A 439 48.71 -2.85 47.61
C GLY A 439 47.78 -3.25 48.78
N HIS A 440 47.42 -4.54 48.84
CA HIS A 440 46.73 -5.28 49.94
C HIS A 440 45.18 -5.21 50.01
N THR A 441 44.43 -6.28 49.68
CA THR A 441 44.07 -7.55 50.39
C THR A 441 42.77 -7.49 51.20
N SER A 442 42.15 -8.67 51.35
CA SER A 442 41.02 -9.08 52.20
C SER A 442 39.61 -8.77 51.65
N GLU A 443 38.78 -9.76 51.30
CA GLU A 443 38.17 -10.80 52.16
C GLU A 443 37.12 -10.19 53.09
N GLN A 444 35.84 -10.38 52.75
CA GLN A 444 34.78 -10.65 53.74
C GLN A 444 33.48 -11.08 53.05
N SER A 445 33.26 -12.38 53.16
CA SER A 445 31.99 -13.07 53.32
C SER A 445 30.86 -12.21 53.90
N ARG A 446 29.65 -12.33 53.33
CA ARG A 446 28.41 -12.29 54.12
C ARG A 446 27.29 -13.03 53.40
N THR A 447 27.10 -14.24 53.89
CA THR A 447 25.87 -15.03 53.93
C THR A 447 24.75 -14.27 54.65
N ARG A 448 23.50 -14.44 54.18
CA ARG A 448 22.25 -14.47 54.98
C ARG A 448 21.15 -15.07 54.10
N SER A 449 20.77 -16.33 54.34
CA SER A 449 19.68 -16.74 55.25
C SER A 449 18.31 -16.28 54.71
N ALA A 450 17.56 -17.13 54.01
CA ALA A 450 16.68 -18.17 54.57
C ALA A 450 15.68 -17.63 55.60
N ARG A 451 14.37 -17.67 55.27
CA ARG A 451 13.27 -17.98 56.19
C ARG A 451 11.90 -18.02 55.50
N ARG A 452 11.25 -19.18 55.69
CA ARG A 452 9.82 -19.45 55.97
C ARG A 452 8.84 -19.14 54.85
N GLY A 453 8.04 -20.12 54.40
CA GLY A 453 7.04 -20.80 55.24
C GLY A 453 5.79 -19.91 55.23
N ASP A 454 4.57 -20.35 55.04
CA ASP A 454 3.96 -21.67 55.14
C ASP A 454 2.66 -21.63 54.31
N ASP A 455 2.16 -22.82 54.00
CA ASP A 455 0.76 -23.25 54.04
C ASP A 455 -0.35 -22.18 54.16
N ASP A 456 -1.31 -22.18 53.23
CA ASP A 456 -2.69 -22.56 53.60
C ASP A 456 -3.58 -22.90 52.38
N PRO A 457 -4.54 -23.83 52.55
CA PRO A 457 -5.30 -24.47 51.50
C PRO A 457 -6.71 -23.87 51.31
N ASP A 458 -7.36 -24.32 50.24
CA ASP A 458 -8.77 -24.72 50.19
C ASP A 458 -9.81 -23.78 50.82
N ALA A 459 -10.54 -23.06 49.96
CA ALA A 459 -11.85 -22.53 50.33
C ALA A 459 -12.78 -22.44 49.11
N THR A 460 -13.86 -23.19 49.23
CA THR A 460 -15.21 -22.94 48.70
C THR A 460 -15.50 -23.32 47.26
N ALA A 461 -15.89 -24.58 47.13
CA ALA A 461 -17.10 -24.97 46.41
C ALA A 461 -18.25 -23.97 46.61
N PHE A 462 -18.86 -23.54 45.52
CA PHE A 462 -20.24 -23.06 45.48
C PHE A 462 -21.04 -24.07 44.65
N ASP A 463 -21.65 -25.02 45.37
CA ASP A 463 -23.04 -25.45 45.17
C ASP A 463 -23.95 -24.22 44.98
N ALA A 464 -25.16 -24.26 44.44
CA ALA A 464 -25.94 -25.15 43.61
C ALA A 464 -27.22 -24.31 43.30
N ASP A 465 -27.98 -24.77 42.31
CA ASP A 465 -29.44 -24.62 42.21
C ASP A 465 -30.12 -23.28 41.86
N GLU A 466 -31.32 -23.50 41.29
CA GLU A 466 -32.49 -22.64 41.08
C GLU A 466 -32.49 -21.78 39.79
N ASP A 467 -33.14 -22.27 38.74
CA ASP A 467 -34.59 -22.18 38.47
C ASP A 467 -34.99 -20.80 37.92
N GLU A 468 -35.41 -20.74 36.66
CA GLU A 468 -36.80 -20.41 36.32
C GLU A 468 -37.03 -20.49 34.81
N ALA A 469 -38.05 -21.29 34.47
CA ALA A 469 -38.72 -21.27 33.20
C ALA A 469 -39.45 -19.93 33.00
N ILE A 470 -39.35 -19.36 31.80
CA ILE A 470 -40.34 -18.40 31.30
C ILE A 470 -40.86 -18.94 29.97
N GLU A 471 -42.00 -19.61 30.04
CA GLU A 471 -42.99 -19.63 28.97
C GLU A 471 -43.70 -18.27 28.94
N MET A 472 -43.65 -17.57 27.80
CA MET A 472 -44.78 -16.85 27.18
C MET A 472 -44.53 -16.68 25.69
#